data_AF-A0A7S4F074-F1
#
_entry.id   AF-A0A7S4F074-F1
#
_cell.length_a   1.000
_cell.length_b   1.000
_cell.length_c   1.000
_cell.angle_alpha   90.00
_cell.angle_beta   90.00
_cell.angle_gamma   90.00
#
_symmetry.space_group_name_H-M   'P 1'
#
loop_
_entity.id
_entity.type
_entity.pdbx_description
1 polymer ?
#
loop_
_entity_poly.entity_id
_entity_poly.type
_entity_poly.pdbx_seq_one_letter_code
_entity_poly.pdbx_strand_id
1 'polypeptide(L)'
;RKMASMNPSVLHALRVLLSPTSEEQMRAATQLLIAERSRPGAWKTLRYIVTLQMPEHDVLAQDSSLREAATWFALSSYEAALCLHWPMQAEDSAMLKEDLYGLAMEQLHDGRRRPKNTYRKCEQLVARIGRLEWPHGDSTFIQNVLSLLADRCDAHCNAVIRRRSARTHTRAQCNHKTKHSRKDQTLDEAPKSARADARTHA
;
A
#
# COMPACT_ATOMS: atom_id res chain seq x y z
N ARG A 1 -27.92 -2.01 5.79
CA ARG A 1 -27.03 -1.88 6.97
C ARG A 1 -26.45 -0.47 6.93
N LYS A 2 -26.76 0.41 7.90
CA LYS A 2 -26.08 1.72 8.00
C LYS A 2 -24.61 1.45 8.34
N MET A 3 -23.68 1.81 7.46
CA MET A 3 -22.26 1.63 7.72
C MET A 3 -21.79 2.62 8.79
N ALA A 4 -21.00 2.15 9.75
CA ALA A 4 -20.41 3.01 10.77
C ALA A 4 -19.33 3.88 10.11
N SER A 5 -19.57 5.19 10.04
CA SER A 5 -18.59 6.15 9.55
C SER A 5 -17.44 6.31 10.53
N MET A 6 -16.29 6.78 10.04
CA MET A 6 -15.20 7.23 10.91
C MET A 6 -15.71 8.27 11.89
N ASN A 7 -15.26 8.18 13.14
CA ASN A 7 -15.48 9.26 14.10
C ASN A 7 -14.74 10.52 13.58
N PRO A 8 -15.44 11.60 13.20
CA PRO A 8 -14.80 12.80 12.66
C PRO A 8 -13.75 13.40 13.60
N SER A 9 -13.90 13.17 14.91
CA SER A 9 -12.95 13.59 15.94
C SER A 9 -11.59 12.91 15.82
N VAL A 10 -11.52 11.66 15.34
CA VAL A 10 -10.24 10.94 15.12
C VAL A 10 -9.47 11.58 13.97
N LEU A 11 -10.13 11.83 12.84
CA LEU A 11 -9.49 12.52 11.70
C LEU A 11 -9.01 13.91 12.08
N HIS A 12 -9.84 14.66 12.79
CA HIS A 12 -9.47 15.98 13.26
C HIS A 12 -8.25 15.93 14.19
N ALA A 13 -8.25 15.02 15.17
CA ALA A 13 -7.12 14.82 16.07
C ALA A 13 -5.83 14.44 15.32
N LEU A 14 -5.91 13.57 14.31
CA LEU A 14 -4.76 13.22 13.46
C LEU A 14 -4.23 14.44 12.68
N ARG A 15 -5.11 15.28 12.13
CA ARG A 15 -4.70 16.54 11.48
C ARG A 15 -4.00 17.48 12.45
N VAL A 16 -4.54 17.62 13.67
CA VAL A 16 -3.92 18.43 14.73
C VAL A 16 -2.52 17.92 15.05
N LEU A 17 -2.29 16.61 15.11
CA LEU A 17 -0.96 16.06 15.34
C LEU A 17 0.02 16.27 14.18
N LEU A 18 -0.48 16.35 12.94
CA LEU A 18 0.37 16.63 11.76
C LEU A 18 0.71 18.11 11.59
N SER A 19 -0.09 19.01 12.17
CA SER A 19 0.11 20.46 12.10
C SER A 19 -0.35 21.13 13.40
N PRO A 20 0.37 20.94 14.51
CA PRO A 20 -0.03 21.45 15.81
C PRO A 20 0.08 22.98 15.86
N THR A 21 -0.96 23.66 16.33
CA THR A 21 -0.92 25.12 16.54
C THR A 21 -0.63 25.52 18.00
N SER A 22 -0.82 24.60 18.95
CA SER A 22 -0.44 24.77 20.36
C SER A 22 -0.14 23.43 21.03
N GLU A 23 0.65 23.46 22.12
CA GLU A 23 0.90 22.27 22.93
C GLU A 23 -0.37 21.69 23.55
N GLU A 24 -1.31 22.56 23.92
CA GLU A 24 -2.60 22.16 24.52
C GLU A 24 -3.45 21.38 23.51
N GLN A 25 -3.52 21.84 22.25
CA GLN A 25 -4.22 21.12 21.19
C GLN A 25 -3.57 19.76 20.90
N MET A 26 -2.23 19.71 20.84
CA MET A 26 -1.50 18.45 20.65
C MET A 26 -1.79 17.46 21.78
N ARG A 27 -1.81 17.93 23.04
CA ARG A 27 -2.13 17.12 24.22
C ARG A 27 -3.56 16.59 24.16
N ALA A 28 -4.54 17.45 23.87
CA ALA A 28 -5.94 17.06 23.77
C ALA A 28 -6.18 16.04 22.64
N ALA A 29 -5.59 16.27 21.45
CA ALA A 29 -5.64 15.33 20.34
C ALA A 29 -5.01 13.97 20.69
N THR A 30 -3.85 13.99 21.37
CA THR A 30 -3.17 12.76 21.82
C THR A 30 -4.03 11.97 22.81
N GLN A 31 -4.61 12.63 23.80
CA GLN A 31 -5.48 11.99 24.79
C GLN A 31 -6.72 11.37 24.14
N LEU A 32 -7.33 12.08 23.18
CA LEU A 32 -8.48 11.57 22.42
C LEU A 32 -8.11 10.30 21.64
N LEU A 33 -6.99 10.32 20.91
CA LEU A 33 -6.55 9.17 20.13
C LEU A 33 -6.18 7.98 21.01
N ILE A 34 -5.56 8.20 22.18
CA ILE A 34 -5.27 7.13 23.14
C ILE A 34 -6.56 6.51 23.68
N ALA A 35 -7.54 7.34 24.06
CA ALA A 35 -8.82 6.88 24.56
C ALA A 35 -9.58 6.08 23.50
N GLU A 36 -9.65 6.58 22.27
CA GLU A 36 -10.35 5.89 21.17
C GLU A 36 -9.66 4.57 20.82
N ARG A 37 -8.32 4.55 20.69
CA ARG A 37 -7.54 3.34 20.38
C ARG A 37 -7.80 2.20 21.37
N SER A 38 -8.03 2.55 22.64
CA SER A 38 -8.15 1.58 23.73
C SER A 38 -9.59 1.12 23.96
N ARG A 39 -10.57 1.68 23.23
CA ARG A 39 -11.98 1.32 23.38
C ARG A 39 -12.26 -0.06 22.78
N PRO A 40 -13.01 -0.94 23.45
CA PRO A 40 -13.46 -2.20 22.86
C PRO A 40 -14.15 -1.97 21.51
N GLY A 41 -13.71 -2.68 20.48
CA GLY A 41 -14.26 -2.59 19.13
C GLY A 41 -13.84 -1.34 18.33
N ALA A 42 -12.99 -0.45 18.85
CA ALA A 42 -12.48 0.71 18.11
C ALA A 42 -11.80 0.31 16.79
N TRP A 43 -11.11 -0.83 16.79
CA TRP A 43 -10.47 -1.38 15.60
C TRP A 43 -11.47 -1.65 14.45
N LYS A 44 -12.72 -2.04 14.75
CA LYS A 44 -13.77 -2.27 13.73
C LYS A 44 -14.13 -0.98 13.01
N THR A 45 -14.21 0.11 13.77
CA THR A 45 -14.40 1.48 13.26
C THR A 45 -13.13 2.09 12.69
N LEU A 46 -12.03 1.36 12.56
CA LEU A 46 -10.80 1.84 11.90
C LEU A 46 -10.40 0.93 10.73
N ARG A 47 -11.07 -0.22 10.58
CA ARG A 47 -10.96 -1.15 9.47
C ARG A 47 -11.05 -0.48 8.10
N TYR A 48 -12.04 0.41 7.90
CA TYR A 48 -12.22 1.08 6.61
C TYR A 48 -11.04 2.01 6.23
N ILE A 49 -10.26 2.49 7.21
CA ILE A 49 -9.05 3.30 6.94
C ILE A 49 -7.97 2.42 6.29
N VAL A 50 -7.90 1.18 6.75
CA VAL A 50 -6.91 0.19 6.33
C VAL A 50 -7.29 -0.43 4.98
N THR A 51 -8.56 -0.78 4.79
CA THR A 51 -9.04 -1.53 3.62
C THR A 51 -9.42 -0.68 2.40
N LEU A 52 -9.24 0.64 2.47
CA LEU A 52 -9.26 1.57 1.32
C LEU A 52 -10.44 1.39 0.34
N GLN A 53 -11.66 1.38 0.86
CA GLN A 53 -12.87 1.67 0.07
C GLN A 53 -13.66 2.84 0.68
N MET A 54 -13.04 4.02 0.72
CA MET A 54 -13.77 5.26 1.05
C MET A 54 -13.81 6.20 -0.16
N PRO A 55 -14.67 5.95 -1.16
CA PRO A 55 -14.97 6.93 -2.20
C PRO A 55 -15.65 8.19 -1.63
N GLU A 56 -16.29 8.09 -0.45
CA GLU A 56 -17.08 9.18 0.13
C GLU A 56 -16.28 10.21 0.94
N HIS A 57 -14.98 9.99 1.18
CA HIS A 57 -14.12 10.90 1.95
C HIS A 57 -12.86 11.26 1.15
N ASP A 58 -13.07 12.05 0.10
CA ASP A 58 -12.06 12.61 -0.82
C ASP A 58 -10.84 13.21 -0.10
N VAL A 59 -11.02 13.63 1.16
CA VAL A 59 -9.95 14.23 1.98
C VAL A 59 -8.78 13.30 2.26
N LEU A 60 -8.99 11.99 2.46
CA LEU A 60 -7.88 11.05 2.66
C LEU A 60 -7.20 10.66 1.34
N ALA A 61 -7.90 10.80 0.20
CA ALA A 61 -7.31 10.57 -1.11
C ALA A 61 -6.34 11.70 -1.49
N GLN A 62 -6.65 12.93 -1.07
CA GLN A 62 -5.89 14.14 -1.38
C GLN A 62 -4.68 14.36 -0.46
N ASP A 63 -4.78 14.00 0.83
CA ASP A 63 -3.70 14.20 1.80
C ASP A 63 -2.96 12.88 2.13
N SER A 64 -1.80 12.70 1.51
CA SER A 64 -0.98 11.49 1.71
C SER A 64 -0.46 11.34 3.13
N SER A 65 -0.15 12.44 3.82
CA SER A 65 0.39 12.43 5.18
C SER A 65 -0.70 12.05 6.18
N LEU A 66 -1.89 12.62 6.03
CA LEU A 66 -3.05 12.25 6.84
C LEU A 66 -3.47 10.80 6.61
N ARG A 67 -3.44 10.33 5.36
CA ARG A 67 -3.71 8.92 5.05
C ARG A 67 -2.72 8.00 5.74
N GLU A 68 -1.43 8.30 5.69
CA GLU A 68 -0.41 7.51 6.37
C GLU A 68 -0.61 7.52 7.90
N ALA A 69 -0.85 8.69 8.50
CA ALA A 69 -1.12 8.82 9.93
C ALA A 69 -2.37 8.02 10.35
N ALA A 70 -3.43 8.05 9.55
CA ALA A 70 -4.65 7.30 9.78
C ALA A 70 -4.41 5.79 9.68
N THR A 71 -3.68 5.32 8.67
CA THR A 71 -3.28 3.91 8.55
C THR A 71 -2.48 3.47 9.77
N TRP A 72 -1.53 4.29 10.23
CA TRP A 72 -0.75 4.02 11.44
C TRP A 72 -1.58 3.94 12.71
N PHE A 73 -2.55 4.84 12.86
CA PHE A 73 -3.47 4.85 13.99
C PHE A 73 -4.34 3.60 14.00
N ALA A 74 -4.85 3.18 12.84
CA ALA A 74 -5.62 1.95 12.70
C ALA A 74 -4.80 0.70 13.06
N LEU A 75 -3.57 0.58 12.57
CA LEU A 75 -2.65 -0.50 12.94
C LEU A 75 -2.33 -0.51 14.44
N SER A 76 -2.17 0.66 15.04
CA SER A 76 -1.95 0.79 16.49
C SER A 76 -3.19 0.38 17.29
N SER A 77 -4.38 0.55 16.72
CA SER A 77 -5.65 0.11 17.32
C SER A 77 -5.84 -1.40 17.20
N TYR A 78 -5.38 -2.00 16.10
CA TYR A 78 -5.31 -3.46 15.96
C TYR A 78 -4.36 -4.06 17.01
N GLU A 79 -3.21 -3.43 17.22
CA GLU A 79 -2.29 -3.83 18.30
C GLU A 79 -2.96 -3.76 19.66
N ALA A 80 -3.63 -2.65 19.99
CA ALA A 80 -4.32 -2.49 21.26
C ALA A 80 -5.41 -3.55 21.45
N ALA A 81 -6.16 -3.89 20.39
CA ALA A 81 -7.15 -4.95 20.44
C ALA A 81 -6.52 -6.32 20.74
N LEU A 82 -5.40 -6.66 20.08
CA LEU A 82 -4.65 -7.90 20.36
C LEU A 82 -4.03 -7.91 21.77
N CYS A 83 -3.64 -6.76 22.32
CA CYS A 83 -3.08 -6.66 23.68
C CYS A 83 -4.14 -6.77 24.78
N LEU A 84 -5.25 -6.04 24.62
CA LEU A 84 -6.19 -5.76 25.70
C LEU A 84 -7.42 -6.67 25.66
N HIS A 85 -7.73 -7.25 24.50
CA HIS A 85 -9.00 -7.92 24.25
C HIS A 85 -8.83 -9.33 23.67
N TRP A 86 -7.61 -9.90 23.72
CA TRP A 86 -7.39 -11.30 23.36
C TRP A 86 -7.56 -12.21 24.59
N PRO A 87 -8.26 -13.36 24.47
CA PRO A 87 -8.96 -13.85 23.28
C PRO A 87 -10.24 -13.06 23.00
N MET A 88 -10.46 -12.76 21.71
CA MET A 88 -11.70 -12.12 21.24
C MET A 88 -12.66 -13.16 20.66
N GLN A 89 -13.90 -12.73 20.37
CA GLN A 89 -14.89 -13.59 19.70
C GLN A 89 -14.33 -14.14 18.38
N ALA A 90 -14.70 -15.36 18.00
CA ALA A 90 -14.14 -16.03 16.82
C ALA A 90 -14.35 -15.23 15.53
N GLU A 91 -15.53 -14.62 15.35
CA GLU A 91 -15.84 -13.73 14.21
C GLU A 91 -14.92 -12.50 14.20
N ASP A 92 -14.68 -11.91 15.36
CA ASP A 92 -13.83 -10.73 15.52
C ASP A 92 -12.35 -11.06 15.25
N SER A 93 -11.88 -12.21 15.73
CA SER A 93 -10.54 -12.72 15.42
C SER A 93 -10.37 -12.97 13.91
N ALA A 94 -11.33 -13.66 13.29
CA ALA A 94 -11.30 -13.96 11.86
C ALA A 94 -11.27 -12.68 11.02
N MET A 95 -12.12 -11.69 11.36
CA MET A 95 -12.16 -10.40 10.68
C MET A 95 -10.85 -9.60 10.83
N LEU A 96 -10.29 -9.55 12.04
CA LEU A 96 -9.01 -8.88 12.28
C LEU A 96 -7.85 -9.54 11.53
N LYS A 97 -7.86 -10.88 11.44
CA LYS A 97 -6.89 -11.66 10.66
C LYS A 97 -7.00 -11.38 9.17
N GLU A 98 -8.21 -11.44 8.61
CA GLU A 98 -8.49 -11.12 7.21
C GLU A 98 -7.94 -9.74 6.85
N ASP A 99 -8.20 -8.72 7.67
CA ASP A 99 -7.73 -7.36 7.42
C ASP A 99 -6.20 -7.22 7.47
N LEU A 100 -5.56 -7.82 8.48
CA LEU A 100 -4.10 -7.73 8.62
C LEU A 100 -3.38 -8.50 7.52
N TYR A 101 -3.90 -9.65 7.13
CA TYR A 101 -3.35 -10.42 6.01
C TYR A 101 -3.57 -9.69 4.70
N GLY A 102 -4.78 -9.16 4.45
CA GLY A 102 -5.08 -8.35 3.28
C GLY A 102 -4.14 -7.14 3.17
N LEU A 103 -3.98 -6.39 4.25
CA LEU A 103 -3.08 -5.24 4.27
C LEU A 103 -1.61 -5.66 4.09
N ALA A 104 -1.13 -6.68 4.81
CA ALA A 104 0.24 -7.17 4.65
C ALA A 104 0.52 -7.58 3.20
N MET A 105 -0.44 -8.24 2.55
CA MET A 105 -0.39 -8.64 1.15
C MET A 105 -0.38 -7.44 0.20
N GLU A 106 -1.23 -6.44 0.41
CA GLU A 106 -1.20 -5.20 -0.37
C GLU A 106 0.17 -4.51 -0.28
N GLN A 107 0.70 -4.35 0.94
CA GLN A 107 2.00 -3.71 1.16
C GLN A 107 3.14 -4.47 0.47
N LEU A 108 3.05 -5.79 0.50
CA LEU A 108 3.93 -6.69 -0.22
C LEU A 108 3.83 -6.46 -1.74
N HIS A 109 2.64 -6.45 -2.34
CA HIS A 109 2.47 -6.21 -3.78
C HIS A 109 3.02 -4.86 -4.24
N ASP A 110 2.85 -3.82 -3.41
CA ASP A 110 3.20 -2.43 -3.73
C ASP A 110 4.64 -2.04 -3.38
N GLY A 111 5.56 -3.02 -3.22
CA GLY A 111 6.89 -2.95 -2.58
C GLY A 111 7.91 -1.88 -3.02
N ARG A 112 7.49 -0.85 -3.76
CA ARG A 112 8.25 0.37 -4.06
C ARG A 112 7.55 1.68 -3.65
N ARG A 113 6.28 1.67 -3.25
CA ARG A 113 5.47 2.91 -3.09
C ARG A 113 4.98 3.21 -1.69
N ARG A 114 5.03 2.25 -0.76
CA ARG A 114 4.49 2.45 0.59
C ARG A 114 5.59 2.66 1.64
N PRO A 115 5.31 3.37 2.75
CA PRO A 115 6.27 3.62 3.82
C PRO A 115 6.76 2.30 4.44
N LYS A 116 8.08 2.11 4.51
CA LYS A 116 8.71 0.89 5.08
C LYS A 116 8.21 0.58 6.50
N ASN A 117 7.90 1.61 7.28
CA ASN A 117 7.48 1.46 8.66
C ASN A 117 6.09 0.79 8.75
N THR A 118 5.14 1.14 7.87
CA THR A 118 3.78 0.58 7.87
C THR A 118 3.81 -0.92 7.60
N TYR A 119 4.59 -1.33 6.60
CA TYR A 119 4.82 -2.74 6.29
C TYR A 119 5.38 -3.50 7.50
N ARG A 120 6.44 -2.97 8.12
CA ARG A 120 7.06 -3.58 9.31
C ARG A 120 6.06 -3.74 10.46
N LYS A 121 5.17 -2.75 10.66
CA LYS A 121 4.13 -2.84 11.69
C LYS A 121 3.11 -3.94 11.38
N CYS A 122 2.74 -4.14 10.12
CA CYS A 122 1.88 -5.23 9.70
C CYS A 122 2.53 -6.59 9.99
N GLU A 123 3.80 -6.77 9.63
CA GLU A 123 4.56 -8.01 9.94
C GLU A 123 4.58 -8.30 11.45
N GLN A 124 4.82 -7.28 12.28
CA GLN A 124 4.81 -7.41 13.74
C GLN A 124 3.45 -7.88 14.27
N LEU A 125 2.35 -7.38 13.72
CA LEU A 125 1.00 -7.74 14.13
C LEU A 125 0.63 -9.16 13.67
N VAL A 126 0.97 -9.52 12.44
CA VAL A 126 0.81 -10.90 11.94
C VAL A 126 1.59 -11.89 12.80
N ALA A 127 2.85 -11.59 13.10
CA ALA A 127 3.66 -12.43 14.00
C ALA A 127 3.09 -12.49 15.42
N ARG A 128 2.46 -11.40 15.89
CA ARG A 128 1.80 -11.37 17.20
C ARG A 128 0.57 -12.29 17.24
N ILE A 129 -0.26 -12.27 16.20
CA ILE A 129 -1.38 -13.20 16.06
C ILE A 129 -0.88 -14.65 16.08
N GLY A 130 0.17 -14.94 15.31
CA GLY A 130 0.79 -16.27 15.32
C GLY A 130 1.20 -16.70 16.72
N ARG A 131 1.85 -15.82 17.51
CA ARG A 131 2.20 -16.13 18.92
C ARG A 131 0.99 -16.33 19.83
N LEU A 132 -0.13 -15.65 19.55
CA LEU A 132 -1.35 -15.76 20.33
C LEU A 132 -2.14 -17.04 19.98
N GLU A 133 -2.11 -17.50 18.72
CA GLU A 133 -2.91 -18.65 18.26
C GLU A 133 -2.15 -19.98 18.27
N TRP A 134 -0.83 -19.95 18.05
CA TRP A 134 -0.02 -21.17 17.97
C TRP A 134 -0.09 -22.05 19.22
N PRO A 135 -0.03 -21.52 20.45
CA PRO A 135 -0.14 -22.34 21.66
C PRO A 135 -1.49 -23.07 21.79
N HIS A 136 -2.50 -22.65 21.02
CA HIS A 136 -3.85 -23.21 21.03
C HIS A 136 -4.11 -24.21 19.90
N GLY A 137 -3.07 -24.64 19.18
CA GLY A 137 -3.18 -25.70 18.20
C GLY A 137 -3.71 -25.27 16.83
N ASP A 138 -3.67 -23.97 16.50
CA ASP A 138 -3.98 -23.51 15.14
C ASP A 138 -2.83 -23.86 14.18
N SER A 139 -2.82 -25.13 13.77
CA SER A 139 -1.91 -25.65 12.74
C SER A 139 -2.12 -25.00 11.37
N THR A 140 -3.25 -24.33 11.17
CA THR A 140 -3.57 -23.68 9.90
C THR A 140 -2.92 -22.31 9.77
N PHE A 141 -2.42 -21.69 10.86
CA PHE A 141 -1.75 -20.39 10.80
C PHE A 141 -0.56 -20.40 9.82
N ILE A 142 0.35 -21.37 9.94
CA ILE A 142 1.48 -21.50 8.98
C ILE A 142 0.95 -21.72 7.57
N GLN A 143 -0.03 -22.61 7.42
CA GLN A 143 -0.58 -22.94 6.11
C GLN A 143 -1.21 -21.71 5.45
N ASN A 144 -1.92 -20.87 6.20
CA ASN A 144 -2.52 -19.63 5.73
C ASN A 144 -1.44 -18.63 5.33
N VAL A 145 -0.41 -18.43 6.16
CA VAL A 145 0.74 -17.56 5.82
C VAL A 145 1.47 -18.04 4.56
N LEU A 146 1.73 -19.36 4.46
CA LEU A 146 2.39 -19.94 3.29
C LEU A 146 1.54 -19.85 2.03
N SER A 147 0.23 -20.07 2.14
CA SER A 147 -0.70 -19.96 1.00
C SER A 147 -0.76 -18.52 0.49
N LEU A 148 -0.83 -17.54 1.40
CA LEU A 148 -0.77 -16.12 1.06
C LEU A 148 0.55 -15.77 0.34
N LEU A 149 1.69 -16.31 0.80
CA LEU A 149 2.98 -16.09 0.13
C LEU A 149 3.07 -16.78 -1.25
N ALA A 150 2.51 -17.99 -1.38
CA ALA A 150 2.50 -18.76 -2.62
C ALA A 150 1.73 -18.03 -3.74
N ASP A 151 0.53 -17.52 -3.45
CA ASP A 151 -0.28 -16.75 -4.40
C ASP A 151 0.48 -15.53 -4.95
N ARG A 152 1.35 -14.92 -4.14
CA ARG A 152 2.18 -13.78 -4.56
C ARG A 152 3.42 -14.19 -5.35
N CYS A 153 4.05 -15.32 -5.05
CA CYS A 153 5.09 -15.89 -5.89
C CYS A 153 4.56 -16.11 -7.31
N ASP A 154 3.35 -16.67 -7.42
CA ASP A 154 2.70 -16.92 -8.71
C ASP A 154 2.28 -15.63 -9.42
N ALA A 155 1.64 -14.70 -8.71
CA ALA A 155 1.28 -13.39 -9.28
C ALA A 155 2.50 -12.60 -9.77
N HIS A 156 3.61 -12.63 -9.02
CA HIS A 156 4.86 -11.98 -9.39
C HIS A 156 5.51 -12.64 -10.60
N CYS A 157 5.63 -13.97 -10.60
CA CYS A 157 6.14 -14.75 -11.73
C CYS A 157 5.32 -14.45 -12.99
N ASN A 158 4.00 -14.46 -12.90
CA ASN A 158 3.09 -14.13 -14.01
C ASN A 158 3.28 -12.69 -14.52
N ALA A 159 3.44 -11.70 -13.63
CA ALA A 159 3.70 -10.32 -14.03
C ALA A 159 5.07 -10.15 -14.72
N VAL A 160 6.11 -10.83 -14.23
CA VAL A 160 7.45 -10.82 -14.83
C VAL A 160 7.43 -11.47 -16.22
N ILE A 161 6.76 -12.63 -16.36
CA ILE A 161 6.58 -13.32 -17.64
C ILE A 161 5.87 -12.40 -18.64
N ARG A 162 4.75 -11.77 -18.26
CA ARG A 162 4.04 -10.79 -19.11
C ARG A 162 4.93 -9.65 -19.58
N ARG A 163 5.76 -9.08 -18.69
CA ARG A 163 6.71 -8.00 -19.03
C ARG A 163 7.81 -8.47 -19.98
N ARG A 164 8.33 -9.69 -19.83
CA ARG A 164 9.34 -10.27 -20.73
C ARG A 164 8.76 -10.53 -22.11
N SER A 165 7.57 -11.12 -22.19
CA SER A 165 6.87 -11.37 -23.46
C SER A 165 6.51 -10.08 -24.19
N ALA A 166 6.15 -9.02 -23.47
CA ALA A 166 5.94 -7.70 -24.06
C ALA A 166 7.24 -7.15 -24.67
N ARG A 167 8.38 -7.22 -23.95
CA ARG A 167 9.69 -6.75 -24.45
C ARG A 167 10.19 -7.54 -25.67
N THR A 168 9.99 -8.85 -25.72
CA THR A 168 10.35 -9.64 -26.91
C THR A 168 9.49 -9.25 -28.11
N HIS A 169 8.19 -8.99 -27.92
CA HIS A 169 7.33 -8.44 -28.97
C HIS A 169 7.80 -7.05 -29.45
N THR A 170 8.16 -6.13 -28.54
CA THR A 170 8.66 -4.80 -28.93
C THR A 170 9.99 -4.88 -29.68
N ARG A 171 10.89 -5.79 -29.26
CA ARG A 171 12.19 -6.00 -29.93
C ARG A 171 12.03 -6.62 -31.32
N ALA A 172 11.08 -7.55 -31.48
CA ALA A 172 10.72 -8.10 -32.78
C ALA A 172 10.15 -7.01 -33.73
N GLN A 173 9.32 -6.10 -33.22
CA GLN A 173 8.80 -4.98 -34.00
C GLN A 173 9.88 -3.95 -34.38
N CYS A 174 10.84 -3.65 -33.49
CA CYS A 174 11.97 -2.78 -33.82
C CYS A 174 12.89 -3.40 -34.90
N ASN A 175 13.14 -4.70 -34.85
CA ASN A 175 13.92 -5.41 -35.87
C ASN A 175 13.20 -5.51 -37.22
N HIS A 176 11.86 -5.51 -37.24
CA HIS A 176 11.09 -5.50 -38.47
C HIS A 176 11.14 -4.13 -39.18
N LYS A 177 11.16 -3.02 -38.43
CA LYS A 177 11.32 -1.66 -39.01
C LYS A 177 12.71 -1.42 -39.60
N THR A 178 13.77 -1.95 -39.00
CA THR A 178 15.15 -1.80 -39.54
C THR A 178 15.42 -2.65 -40.77
N LYS A 179 14.69 -3.75 -41.00
CA LYS A 179 14.82 -4.58 -42.20
C LYS A 179 14.13 -4.01 -43.44
N HIS A 180 13.04 -3.25 -43.29
CA HIS A 180 12.38 -2.60 -44.43
C HIS A 180 12.98 -1.26 -44.85
N SER A 181 13.79 -0.62 -44.00
CA SER A 181 14.42 0.68 -44.31
C SER A 181 15.75 0.57 -45.08
N ARG A 182 16.19 -0.62 -45.49
CA ARG A 182 17.52 -0.83 -46.11
C ARG A 182 17.46 -1.30 -47.57
N LYS A 183 16.34 -1.12 -48.26
CA LYS A 183 16.18 -1.54 -49.67
C LYS A 183 15.73 -0.46 -50.67
N ASP A 184 15.50 0.78 -50.24
CA ASP A 184 15.20 1.91 -51.13
C ASP A 184 16.15 3.10 -50.88
N GLN A 185 17.47 2.85 -50.90
CA GLN A 185 18.45 3.92 -51.18
C GLN A 185 19.03 3.67 -52.57
N THR A 186 18.20 3.91 -53.57
CA THR A 186 18.67 4.25 -54.91
C THR A 186 19.33 5.61 -54.87
N LEU A 187 20.52 5.66 -55.45
CA LEU A 187 21.24 6.87 -55.83
C LEU A 187 20.29 7.83 -56.53
N ASP A 188 20.23 9.07 -56.05
CA ASP A 188 20.00 10.18 -56.94
C ASP A 188 20.82 11.39 -56.50
N GLU A 189 21.24 12.12 -57.52
CA GLU A 189 22.44 12.92 -57.60
C GLU A 189 22.47 14.14 -56.67
N ALA A 190 23.68 14.50 -56.26
CA ALA A 190 23.96 15.76 -55.59
C ALA A 190 23.83 16.95 -56.56
N PRO A 191 23.27 18.09 -56.12
CA PRO A 191 23.73 19.39 -56.56
C PRO A 191 24.73 19.95 -55.54
N LYS A 192 25.96 20.15 -56.03
CA LYS A 192 26.95 21.05 -55.44
C LYS A 192 26.39 22.48 -55.45
N SER A 193 26.10 23.06 -54.29
CA SER A 193 26.25 24.51 -54.09
C SER A 193 26.10 24.92 -52.62
N ALA A 194 26.88 25.92 -52.25
CA ALA A 194 26.75 26.79 -51.06
C ALA A 194 27.26 26.24 -49.72
N ARG A 195 28.59 26.31 -49.57
CA ARG A 195 29.24 26.74 -48.34
C ARG A 195 28.60 28.05 -47.85
N ALA A 196 28.15 28.09 -46.59
CA ALA A 196 28.21 29.28 -45.75
C ALA A 196 27.87 28.91 -44.29
N ASP A 197 28.84 29.10 -43.42
CA ASP A 197 28.73 29.67 -42.07
C ASP A 197 27.63 29.18 -41.11
N ALA A 198 28.07 28.50 -40.03
CA ALA A 198 27.98 29.07 -38.68
C ALA A 198 28.66 28.15 -37.66
N ARG A 199 29.93 28.44 -37.35
CA ARG A 199 30.44 28.34 -35.98
C ARG A 199 29.72 29.40 -35.15
N THR A 200 29.17 29.09 -33.99
CA THR A 200 29.38 29.79 -32.69
C THR A 200 28.31 29.42 -31.64
N HIS A 201 28.80 29.23 -30.40
CA HIS A 201 28.24 29.56 -29.07
C HIS A 201 26.72 29.36 -28.81
N ALA A 202 26.29 28.76 -27.70
CA ALA A 202 26.71 28.97 -26.31
C ALA A 202 26.41 27.76 -25.42
#